data_AF-A0A7K4FR44-F1
#
_entry.id   AF-A0A7K4FR44-F1
#
_cell.length_a   1.000
_cell.length_b   1.000
_cell.length_c   1.000
_cell.angle_alpha   90.00
_cell.angle_beta   90.00
_cell.angle_gamma   90.00
#
_symmetry.space_group_name_H-M   'P 1'
#
loop_
_entity.id
_entity.type
_entity.pdbx_description
1 polymer ?
#
loop_
_entity_poly.entity_id
_entity_poly.type
_entity_poly.pdbx_seq_one_letter_code
_entity_poly.pdbx_strand_id
1 'polypeptide(L)'
;MRTRSVTIFLSKISKDMINDIYLKLKGIRYDTFTKRISFPETHEETDLGKILDLLPEGNDIIFSVASLRQNDKRINQIKDILSSDKRVYANVLVRNPDIDEIVKLILNLDPEQATRFALLVNEDFLMTPYLPTSTSDAVRNMFALSLIYVKDFKEGKGTQALEKADQIGKMIE
;
A
#
# COMPACT_ATOMS: atom_id res chain seq x y z
N MET A 1 -18.05 -6.94 13.28
CA MET A 1 -17.20 -6.06 12.44
C MET A 1 -15.74 -6.08 12.86
N ARG A 2 -14.89 -6.66 12.01
CA ARG A 2 -13.42 -6.60 12.11
C ARG A 2 -12.89 -5.91 10.85
N THR A 3 -12.00 -4.94 11.02
CA THR A 3 -11.45 -4.16 9.90
C THR A 3 -10.31 -4.95 9.27
N ARG A 4 -10.37 -5.20 7.95
CA ARG A 4 -9.27 -5.88 7.22
C ARG A 4 -8.08 -4.93 7.08
N SER A 5 -8.35 -3.71 6.66
CA SER A 5 -7.30 -2.71 6.58
C SER A 5 -7.82 -1.31 6.81
N VAL A 6 -6.93 -0.51 7.37
CA VAL A 6 -6.99 0.95 7.29
C VAL A 6 -5.85 1.38 6.38
N THR A 7 -6.15 2.12 5.32
CA THR A 7 -5.16 2.56 4.34
C THR A 7 -5.23 4.07 4.17
N ILE A 8 -4.08 4.72 4.27
CA ILE A 8 -3.92 6.13 3.89
C ILE A 8 -3.19 6.20 2.57
N PHE A 9 -3.78 6.90 1.61
CA PHE A 9 -3.19 7.22 0.32
C PHE A 9 -2.54 8.60 0.40
N LEU A 10 -1.23 8.67 0.20
CA LEU A 10 -0.48 9.92 0.28
C LEU A 10 -0.61 10.71 -1.02
N SER A 11 -0.83 12.02 -0.94
CA SER A 11 -0.75 12.88 -2.12
C SER A 11 0.68 13.25 -2.51
N LYS A 12 1.63 13.15 -1.57
CA LYS A 12 3.06 13.38 -1.80
C LYS A 12 3.91 12.64 -0.79
N ILE A 13 5.19 12.45 -1.11
CA ILE A 13 6.17 11.80 -0.24
C ILE A 13 6.93 12.89 0.53
N SER A 14 6.75 12.96 1.85
CA SER A 14 7.61 13.75 2.74
C SER A 14 7.72 13.10 4.12
N LYS A 15 8.91 13.21 4.74
CA LYS A 15 9.19 12.59 6.05
C LYS A 15 8.21 13.02 7.13
N ASP A 16 7.94 14.33 7.22
CA ASP A 16 7.02 14.88 8.22
C ASP A 16 5.59 14.38 8.03
N MET A 17 5.13 14.29 6.78
CA MET A 17 3.79 13.77 6.47
C MET A 17 3.67 12.29 6.79
N ILE A 18 4.68 11.49 6.41
CA ILE A 18 4.70 10.05 6.70
C ILE A 18 4.70 9.82 8.22
N ASN A 19 5.49 10.59 8.98
CA ASN A 19 5.53 10.51 10.44
C ASN A 19 4.19 10.89 11.09
N ASP A 20 3.55 11.98 10.67
CA ASP A 20 2.24 12.39 11.18
C ASP A 20 1.19 11.29 10.96
N ILE A 21 1.12 10.77 9.74
CA ILE A 21 0.17 9.71 9.37
C ILE A 21 0.48 8.41 10.10
N TYR A 22 1.75 8.06 10.25
CA TYR A 22 2.17 6.89 11.02
C TYR A 22 1.68 6.98 12.47
N LEU A 23 1.84 8.14 13.12
CA LEU A 23 1.37 8.34 14.50
C LEU A 23 -0.16 8.27 14.60
N LYS A 24 -0.89 8.87 13.66
CA LYS A 24 -2.36 8.78 13.57
C LYS A 24 -2.82 7.33 13.44
N LEU A 25 -2.24 6.58 12.50
CA LEU A 25 -2.56 5.17 12.29
C LEU A 25 -2.20 4.32 13.52
N LYS A 26 -1.07 4.57 14.16
CA LYS A 26 -0.66 3.87 15.39
C LYS A 26 -1.67 4.10 16.53
N GLY A 27 -2.22 5.30 16.63
CA GLY A 27 -3.26 5.67 17.59
C GLY A 27 -4.60 4.93 17.45
N ILE A 28 -4.87 4.31 16.30
CA ILE A 28 -6.08 3.52 16.07
C ILE A 28 -6.11 2.28 16.97
N ARG A 29 -7.09 2.21 17.87
CA ARG A 29 -7.23 1.13 18.88
C ARG A 29 -8.28 0.06 18.56
N TYR A 30 -9.08 0.22 17.51
CA TYR A 30 -10.07 -0.79 17.14
C TYR A 30 -9.45 -1.95 16.34
N ASP A 31 -10.05 -3.13 16.45
CA ASP A 31 -9.54 -4.38 15.86
C ASP A 31 -9.40 -4.28 14.33
N THR A 32 -8.14 -4.18 13.91
CA THR A 32 -7.71 -3.97 12.52
C THR A 32 -6.59 -4.95 12.20
N PHE A 33 -6.74 -5.74 11.14
CA PHE A 33 -5.70 -6.70 10.72
C PHE A 33 -4.42 -6.00 10.26
N THR A 34 -4.55 -4.96 9.43
CA THR A 34 -3.39 -4.25 8.87
C THR A 34 -3.64 -2.76 8.78
N LYS A 35 -2.63 -1.96 9.11
CA LYS A 35 -2.60 -0.52 8.89
C LYS A 35 -1.60 -0.24 7.79
N ARG A 36 -1.94 0.64 6.84
CA ARG A 36 -1.22 0.76 5.58
C ARG A 36 -1.05 2.21 5.16
N ILE A 37 0.09 2.50 4.54
CA ILE A 37 0.34 3.76 3.85
C ILE A 37 0.72 3.42 2.40
N SER A 38 0.00 4.00 1.45
CA SER A 38 0.27 3.83 0.02
C SER A 38 0.84 5.10 -0.56
N PHE A 39 1.99 4.97 -1.20
CA PHE A 39 2.68 6.10 -1.83
C PHE A 39 2.08 6.35 -3.21
N PRO A 40 2.24 7.56 -3.76
CA PRO A 40 1.90 7.83 -5.14
C PRO A 40 2.79 7.05 -6.11
N GLU A 41 2.45 7.10 -7.39
CA GLU A 41 3.33 6.61 -8.46
C GLU A 41 4.75 7.14 -8.27
N THR A 42 5.73 6.25 -8.43
CA THR A 42 7.12 6.61 -8.16
C THR A 42 7.74 7.28 -9.38
N HIS A 43 7.77 8.61 -9.38
CA HIS A 43 8.39 9.41 -10.44
C HIS A 43 9.83 8.98 -10.74
N GLU A 44 10.21 9.02 -12.01
CA GLU A 44 11.53 8.58 -12.55
C GLU A 44 12.73 9.18 -11.81
N GLU A 45 12.62 10.41 -11.33
CA GLU A 45 13.67 11.14 -10.60
C GLU A 45 13.84 10.68 -9.14
N THR A 46 12.90 9.89 -8.62
CA THR A 46 12.93 9.45 -7.22
C THR A 46 13.95 8.33 -7.02
N ASP A 47 14.89 8.53 -6.11
CA ASP A 47 15.81 7.47 -5.69
C ASP A 47 15.07 6.51 -4.74
N LEU A 48 14.91 5.25 -5.17
CA LEU A 48 14.17 4.25 -4.41
C LEU A 48 14.86 3.89 -3.08
N GLY A 49 16.20 3.97 -3.01
CA GLY A 49 16.94 3.73 -1.78
C GLY A 49 16.60 4.78 -0.71
N LYS A 50 16.52 6.05 -1.13
CA LYS A 50 16.18 7.17 -0.23
C LYS A 50 14.75 7.10 0.31
N ILE A 51 13.83 6.42 -0.38
CA ILE A 51 12.45 6.26 0.10
C ILE A 51 12.43 5.50 1.43
N LEU A 52 13.31 4.51 1.59
CA LEU A 52 13.38 3.69 2.80
C LEU A 52 13.80 4.50 4.03
N ASP A 53 14.68 5.48 3.84
CA ASP A 53 15.16 6.39 4.91
C ASP A 53 14.05 7.32 5.46
N LEU A 54 12.92 7.41 4.75
CA LEU A 54 11.75 8.18 5.16
C LEU A 54 10.80 7.38 6.06
N LEU A 55 10.97 6.05 6.11
CA LEU A 55 10.04 5.18 6.82
C LEU A 55 10.29 5.23 8.33
N PRO A 56 9.24 5.41 9.15
CA PRO A 56 9.37 5.37 10.60
C PRO A 56 9.74 3.96 11.11
N GLU A 57 10.45 3.91 12.23
CA GLU A 57 10.77 2.65 12.92
C GLU A 57 9.50 2.00 13.53
N GLY A 58 9.46 0.67 13.57
CA GLY A 58 8.37 -0.13 14.15
C GLY A 58 7.85 -1.22 13.22
N ASN A 59 6.90 -2.05 13.66
CA ASN A 59 6.46 -3.26 12.92
C ASN A 59 4.96 -3.32 12.62
N ASP A 60 4.24 -2.23 12.86
CA ASP A 60 2.78 -2.18 12.95
C ASP A 60 2.07 -1.64 11.70
N ILE A 61 2.82 -0.98 10.80
CA ILE A 61 2.31 -0.37 9.57
C ILE A 61 3.07 -0.92 8.37
N ILE A 62 2.32 -1.24 7.32
CA ILE A 62 2.83 -1.71 6.04
C ILE A 62 2.86 -0.54 5.05
N PHE A 63 3.82 -0.54 4.13
CA PHE A 63 4.05 0.54 3.18
C PHE A 63 4.10 -0.01 1.76
N SER A 64 3.28 0.55 0.87
CA SER A 64 3.47 0.39 -0.58
C SER A 64 4.30 1.57 -1.06
N VAL A 65 5.58 1.34 -1.34
CA VAL A 65 6.57 2.44 -1.50
C VAL A 65 7.05 2.62 -2.93
N ALA A 66 6.99 1.56 -3.74
CA ALA A 66 7.46 1.57 -5.12
C ALA A 66 6.34 1.13 -6.04
N SER A 67 5.90 2.05 -6.90
CA SER A 67 4.92 1.81 -7.96
C SER A 67 5.53 2.27 -9.26
N LEU A 68 6.09 1.34 -10.04
CA LEU A 68 6.84 1.63 -11.27
C LEU A 68 6.06 1.21 -12.51
N ARG A 69 6.37 1.82 -13.65
CA ARG A 69 5.89 1.34 -14.96
C ARG A 69 6.87 0.34 -15.54
N GLN A 70 6.40 -0.53 -16.43
CA GLN A 70 7.19 -1.63 -17.03
C GLN A 70 8.53 -1.24 -17.69
N ASN A 71 8.67 -0.01 -18.16
CA ASN A 71 9.89 0.45 -18.86
C ASN A 71 10.86 1.18 -17.91
N ASP A 72 10.57 1.19 -16.61
CA ASP A 72 11.39 1.87 -15.62
C ASP A 72 12.71 1.13 -15.38
N LYS A 73 13.83 1.83 -15.55
CA LYS A 73 15.17 1.25 -15.39
C LYS A 73 15.45 0.77 -13.96
N ARG A 74 14.67 1.23 -12.98
CA ARG A 74 14.82 0.91 -11.55
C ARG A 74 14.09 -0.37 -11.14
N ILE A 75 13.42 -1.08 -12.07
CA ILE A 75 12.77 -2.38 -11.78
C ILE A 75 13.74 -3.37 -11.13
N ASN A 76 15.01 -3.37 -11.54
CA ASN A 76 16.04 -4.23 -10.97
C ASN A 76 16.36 -3.93 -9.48
N GLN A 77 16.02 -2.74 -8.97
CA GLN A 77 16.20 -2.34 -7.57
C GLN A 77 15.07 -2.84 -6.66
N ILE A 78 13.94 -3.32 -7.21
CA ILE A 78 12.78 -3.77 -6.43
C ILE A 78 13.18 -4.89 -5.46
N LYS A 79 14.04 -5.81 -5.88
CA LYS A 79 14.51 -6.89 -5.00
C LYS A 79 15.21 -6.35 -3.75
N ASP A 80 16.08 -5.36 -3.91
CA ASP A 80 16.85 -4.79 -2.80
C ASP A 80 15.93 -4.02 -1.83
N ILE A 81 14.95 -3.30 -2.36
CA ILE A 81 13.93 -2.59 -1.58
C ILE A 81 13.09 -3.57 -0.75
N LEU A 82 12.61 -4.65 -1.37
CA LEU A 82 11.84 -5.67 -0.67
C LEU A 82 12.69 -6.40 0.37
N SER A 83 13.99 -6.56 0.14
CA SER A 83 14.92 -7.19 1.09
C SER A 83 15.22 -6.33 2.31
N SER A 84 15.15 -5.01 2.16
CA SER A 84 15.54 -4.06 3.19
C SER A 84 14.55 -3.99 4.37
N ASP A 85 13.25 -4.17 4.11
CA ASP A 85 12.21 -4.11 5.14
C ASP A 85 11.02 -5.02 4.79
N LYS A 86 10.59 -5.86 5.74
CA LYS A 86 9.46 -6.81 5.58
C LYS A 86 8.10 -6.11 5.46
N ARG A 87 8.01 -4.85 5.88
CA ARG A 87 6.81 -4.01 5.81
C ARG A 87 6.62 -3.39 4.44
N VAL A 88 7.63 -3.49 3.56
CA VAL A 88 7.63 -2.82 2.27
C VAL A 88 7.05 -3.71 1.19
N TYR A 89 6.19 -3.09 0.38
CA TYR A 89 5.52 -3.65 -0.78
C TYR A 89 5.83 -2.79 -2.00
N ALA A 90 5.85 -3.46 -3.16
CA ALA A 90 6.15 -2.84 -4.44
C ALA A 90 5.24 -3.41 -5.53
N ASN A 91 5.00 -2.62 -6.58
CA ASN A 91 4.27 -3.07 -7.75
C ASN A 91 4.82 -2.49 -9.05
N VAL A 92 4.60 -3.22 -10.15
CA VAL A 92 4.92 -2.77 -11.50
C VAL A 92 3.65 -2.81 -12.36
N LEU A 93 3.36 -1.69 -13.02
CA LEU A 93 2.28 -1.57 -14.01
C LEU A 93 2.78 -1.96 -15.40
N VAL A 94 2.11 -2.95 -15.99
CA VAL A 94 2.35 -3.50 -17.33
C VAL A 94 1.18 -3.17 -18.24
N ARG A 95 1.49 -2.56 -19.38
CA ARG A 95 0.53 -2.22 -20.44
C ARG A 95 0.82 -2.91 -21.77
N ASN A 96 2.05 -3.37 -21.98
CA ASN A 96 2.54 -3.95 -23.22
C ASN A 96 3.22 -5.31 -22.96
N PRO A 97 3.40 -6.15 -23.98
CA PRO A 97 4.01 -7.48 -23.83
C PRO A 97 5.54 -7.46 -23.59
N ASP A 98 6.19 -6.30 -23.62
CA ASP A 98 7.62 -6.17 -23.29
C ASP A 98 7.81 -6.26 -21.77
N ILE A 99 8.11 -7.47 -21.29
CA ILE A 99 8.14 -7.83 -19.87
C ILE A 99 9.41 -8.57 -19.46
N ASP A 100 10.45 -8.63 -20.29
CA ASP A 100 11.63 -9.47 -20.04
C ASP A 100 12.32 -9.11 -18.71
N GLU A 101 12.49 -7.82 -18.43
CA GLU A 101 13.08 -7.35 -17.17
C GLU A 101 12.21 -7.67 -15.95
N ILE A 102 10.89 -7.66 -16.12
CA ILE A 102 9.93 -8.01 -15.06
C ILE A 102 9.99 -9.51 -14.79
N VAL A 103 10.05 -10.34 -15.83
CA VAL A 103 10.19 -11.80 -15.69
C VAL A 103 11.49 -12.12 -14.98
N LYS A 104 12.61 -11.49 -15.36
CA LYS A 104 13.89 -11.62 -14.67
C LYS A 104 13.79 -11.22 -13.20
N LEU A 105 13.11 -10.11 -12.88
CA LEU A 105 12.88 -9.71 -11.50
C LEU A 105 12.13 -10.81 -10.74
N ILE A 106 10.97 -11.25 -11.24
CA ILE A 106 10.10 -12.24 -10.57
C ILE A 106 10.86 -13.54 -10.29
N LEU A 107 11.62 -14.04 -11.25
CA LEU A 107 12.41 -15.27 -11.10
C LEU A 107 13.53 -15.15 -10.06
N ASN A 108 13.96 -13.92 -9.75
CA ASN A 108 15.01 -13.64 -8.78
C ASN A 108 14.48 -13.27 -7.38
N LEU A 109 13.16 -13.13 -7.20
CA LEU A 109 12.57 -12.85 -5.89
C LEU A 109 12.53 -14.12 -5.03
N ASP A 110 12.97 -14.00 -3.79
CA ASP A 110 12.75 -15.03 -2.77
C ASP A 110 11.25 -15.12 -2.43
N PRO A 111 10.74 -16.27 -1.92
CA PRO A 111 9.32 -16.43 -1.61
C PRO A 111 8.74 -15.33 -0.71
N GLU A 112 9.50 -14.87 0.29
CA GLU A 112 9.08 -13.77 1.17
C GLU A 112 8.99 -12.43 0.44
N GLN A 113 9.87 -12.15 -0.53
CA GLN A 113 9.80 -10.93 -1.35
C GLN A 113 8.65 -11.03 -2.36
N ALA A 114 8.47 -12.19 -2.98
CA ALA A 114 7.43 -12.43 -3.98
C ALA A 114 6.01 -12.20 -3.43
N THR A 115 5.76 -12.51 -2.14
CA THR A 115 4.45 -12.23 -1.49
C THR A 115 4.15 -10.74 -1.30
N ARG A 116 5.14 -9.87 -1.48
CA ARG A 116 5.05 -8.41 -1.29
C ARG A 116 5.24 -7.63 -2.59
N PHE A 117 5.39 -8.33 -3.70
CA PHE A 117 5.47 -7.78 -5.04
C PHE A 117 4.15 -8.05 -5.78
N ALA A 118 3.68 -7.07 -6.56
CA ALA A 118 2.56 -7.28 -7.49
C ALA A 118 2.90 -6.85 -8.91
N LEU A 119 2.41 -7.62 -9.87
CA LEU A 119 2.35 -7.23 -11.27
C LEU A 119 0.92 -6.78 -11.59
N LEU A 120 0.78 -5.54 -12.04
CA LEU A 120 -0.51 -4.96 -12.40
C LEU A 120 -0.62 -4.94 -13.92
N VAL A 121 -1.45 -5.80 -14.49
CA VAL A 121 -1.81 -5.74 -15.91
C VAL A 121 -3.11 -4.96 -16.02
N ASN A 122 -3.00 -3.64 -16.17
CA ASN A 122 -4.14 -2.73 -16.10
C ASN A 122 -3.87 -1.43 -16.89
N GLU A 123 -4.92 -0.65 -17.13
CA GLU A 123 -4.80 0.69 -17.69
C GLU A 123 -4.07 1.63 -16.73
N ASP A 124 -4.32 1.57 -15.44
CA ASP A 124 -3.62 2.43 -14.48
C ASP A 124 -3.29 1.71 -13.17
N PHE A 125 -2.51 2.37 -12.32
CA PHE A 125 -2.22 1.88 -10.98
C PHE A 125 -3.50 1.69 -10.16
N LEU A 126 -3.43 0.77 -9.20
CA LEU A 126 -4.61 0.37 -8.43
C LEU A 126 -4.67 1.12 -7.09
N MET A 127 -5.57 2.10 -6.99
CA MET A 127 -5.94 2.68 -5.69
C MET A 127 -7.01 1.82 -5.02
N THR A 128 -6.64 1.03 -4.01
CA THR A 128 -7.58 0.16 -3.28
C THR A 128 -7.13 -0.14 -1.85
N PRO A 129 -8.03 -0.13 -0.85
CA PRO A 129 -7.66 -0.55 0.50
C PRO A 129 -7.53 -2.08 0.64
N TYR A 130 -8.00 -2.86 -0.35
CA TYR A 130 -8.10 -4.32 -0.22
C TYR A 130 -6.75 -5.03 -0.33
N LEU A 131 -5.85 -4.51 -1.16
CA LEU A 131 -4.51 -5.07 -1.42
C LEU A 131 -3.42 -4.21 -0.77
N PRO A 132 -2.33 -4.79 -0.24
CA PRO A 132 -1.22 -4.00 0.27
C PRO A 132 -0.40 -3.33 -0.84
N THR A 133 -0.39 -3.90 -2.04
CA THR A 133 0.28 -3.36 -3.24
C THR A 133 -0.64 -2.38 -3.96
N SER A 134 -1.02 -1.31 -3.28
CA SER A 134 -1.85 -0.23 -3.82
C SER A 134 -1.02 1.03 -4.05
N THR A 135 -1.49 1.89 -4.93
CA THR A 135 -0.85 3.16 -5.28
C THR A 135 -1.83 4.30 -5.04
N SER A 136 -1.33 5.42 -4.56
CA SER A 136 -2.13 6.64 -4.43
C SER A 136 -2.17 7.41 -5.76
N ASP A 137 -3.35 7.82 -6.19
CA ASP A 137 -3.55 8.81 -7.26
C ASP A 137 -4.12 10.13 -6.70
N ALA A 138 -4.13 10.27 -5.37
CA ALA A 138 -4.97 11.23 -4.69
C ALA A 138 -4.35 12.63 -4.68
N VAL A 139 -5.13 13.64 -5.08
CA VAL A 139 -4.73 15.07 -5.03
C VAL A 139 -4.52 15.55 -3.59
N ARG A 140 -5.22 14.94 -2.64
CA ARG A 140 -5.10 15.17 -1.19
C ARG A 140 -4.94 13.81 -0.51
N ASN A 141 -4.41 13.78 0.71
CA ASN A 141 -4.35 12.52 1.45
C ASN A 141 -5.77 11.94 1.59
N MET A 142 -5.95 10.68 1.23
CA MET A 142 -7.24 10.00 1.30
C MET A 142 -7.21 8.87 2.32
N PHE A 143 -8.31 8.75 3.05
CA PHE A 143 -8.55 7.64 3.95
C PHE A 143 -9.41 6.59 3.27
N ALA A 144 -9.04 5.32 3.42
CA ALA A 144 -9.86 4.21 2.98
C ALA A 144 -9.85 3.06 3.98
N LEU A 145 -11.01 2.40 4.08
CA LEU A 145 -11.25 1.28 4.97
C LEU A 145 -11.64 0.06 4.14
N SER A 146 -11.04 -1.10 4.41
CA SER A 146 -11.57 -2.38 3.93
C SER A 146 -12.06 -3.23 5.09
N LEU A 147 -13.22 -3.84 4.91
CA LEU A 147 -13.97 -4.48 5.97
C LEU A 147 -14.16 -5.97 5.69
N ILE A 148 -14.14 -6.77 6.74
CA ILE A 148 -14.48 -8.20 6.65
C ILE A 148 -15.94 -8.36 7.04
N TYR A 149 -16.80 -8.39 6.02
CA TYR A 149 -18.25 -8.37 6.18
C TYR A 149 -18.94 -9.73 6.04
N VAL A 150 -18.19 -10.79 5.73
CA VAL A 150 -18.77 -12.09 5.39
C VAL A 150 -19.70 -12.63 6.48
N LYS A 151 -19.40 -12.36 7.75
CA LYS A 151 -20.25 -12.78 8.87
C LYS A 151 -21.41 -11.81 9.13
N ASP A 152 -21.15 -10.50 9.16
CA ASP A 152 -22.14 -9.48 9.50
C ASP A 152 -23.27 -9.40 8.43
N PHE A 153 -22.95 -9.60 7.15
CA PHE A 153 -23.97 -9.71 6.10
C PHE A 153 -24.77 -11.02 6.17
N LYS A 154 -24.10 -12.15 6.46
CA LYS A 154 -24.79 -13.43 6.68
C LYS A 154 -25.78 -13.36 7.85
N GLU A 155 -25.49 -12.53 8.85
CA GLU A 155 -26.34 -12.30 10.02
C GLU A 155 -27.36 -11.16 9.86
N GLY A 156 -27.48 -10.54 8.69
CA GLY A 156 -28.43 -9.44 8.44
C GLY A 156 -28.08 -8.10 9.09
N LYS A 157 -26.83 -7.90 9.53
CA LYS A 157 -26.35 -6.71 10.26
C LYS A 157 -25.60 -5.69 9.36
N GLY A 158 -25.87 -5.70 8.05
CA GLY A 158 -25.14 -4.87 7.08
C GLY A 158 -25.16 -3.37 7.40
N THR A 159 -26.33 -2.81 7.75
CA THR A 159 -26.50 -1.38 8.04
C THR A 159 -25.64 -0.90 9.21
N GLN A 160 -25.64 -1.64 10.32
CA GLN A 160 -24.82 -1.33 11.52
C GLN A 160 -23.32 -1.34 11.20
N ALA A 161 -22.92 -2.21 10.27
CA ALA A 161 -21.53 -2.31 9.82
C ALA A 161 -21.10 -1.07 9.02
N LEU A 162 -21.98 -0.56 8.16
CA LEU A 162 -21.75 0.68 7.41
C LEU A 162 -21.70 1.91 8.33
N GLU A 163 -22.62 2.04 9.28
CA GLU A 163 -22.62 3.14 10.26
C GLU A 163 -21.33 3.20 11.08
N LYS A 164 -20.81 2.04 11.51
CA LYS A 164 -19.57 1.98 12.27
C LYS A 164 -18.34 2.32 11.42
N ALA A 165 -18.35 1.97 10.13
CA ALA A 165 -17.29 2.38 9.20
C ALA A 165 -17.24 3.90 9.01
N ASP A 166 -18.40 4.56 8.91
CA ASP A 166 -18.52 6.03 8.86
C ASP A 166 -17.98 6.70 10.13
N GLN A 167 -18.34 6.19 11.31
CA GLN A 167 -17.80 6.69 12.59
C GLN A 167 -16.27 6.61 12.64
N ILE A 168 -15.69 5.50 12.17
CA ILE A 168 -14.25 5.31 12.11
C ILE A 168 -13.60 6.35 11.19
N GLY A 169 -14.16 6.59 10.00
CA GLY A 169 -13.64 7.58 9.06
C GLY A 169 -13.58 8.97 9.69
N LYS A 170 -14.64 9.38 10.38
CA LYS A 170 -14.75 10.68 11.08
C LYS A 170 -13.78 10.87 12.25
N MET A 171 -13.19 9.82 12.80
CA MET A 171 -12.20 9.93 13.88
C MET A 171 -10.77 10.14 13.36
N ILE A 172 -10.56 9.92 12.06
CA ILE A 172 -9.22 9.88 11.44
C ILE A 172 -8.97 11.11 10.56
N GLU A 173 -10.03 11.65 9.94
CA GLU A 173 -10.06 13.03 9.39
C GLU A 173 -10.03 14.07 10.51
#